data_AF-A0AAD9GCZ7-F1
#
_entry.id   AF-A0AAD9GCZ7-F1
#
_cell.length_a   1.000
_cell.length_b   1.000
_cell.length_c   1.000
_cell.angle_alpha   90.00
_cell.angle_beta   90.00
_cell.angle_gamma   90.00
#
_symmetry.space_group_name_H-M   'P 1'
#
loop_
_entity.id
_entity.type
_entity.pdbx_description
1 polymer ?
#
loop_
_entity_poly.entity_id
_entity_poly.type
_entity_poly.pdbx_seq_one_letter_code
_entity_poly.pdbx_strand_id
1 'polypeptide(L)'
;MSFFTRVLERARKVGAPLCLGLDPRDESVDRFSRTGLYTVFHDRYVNANPTEGFRSTELGSIYMKLKLYCAFLLESTAEHICCVKPNLAFFIAHGAEGIQALMDVCEIIRDMDIPCILDAKLGDIGSTMEYYKKFIFEILKADCCTVNTMLGTDVLKVMATDCQGQFVHDLFVLARCSNPSSMQIQGAVLQNQLPVFLEVIKGCESLYKENNVTTAKIGYVVGATCIDALGAIRKEYPDCVILMPGIGAQGGDLRGALEAALNKDGEGVIVPISRAIIDDQNPAQAAEYWKTQIKACLPQS
;
A
#
# COMPACT_ATOMS: atom_id res chain seq x y z
N MET A 1 -14.67 -11.41 -0.63
CA MET A 1 -13.46 -11.91 0.06
C MET A 1 -12.67 -10.69 0.51
N SER A 2 -12.14 -10.66 1.74
CA SER A 2 -11.39 -9.50 2.24
C SER A 2 -10.08 -9.30 1.45
N PHE A 3 -9.58 -8.06 1.46
CA PHE A 3 -8.30 -7.68 0.88
C PHE A 3 -7.17 -8.58 1.40
N PHE A 4 -7.11 -8.78 2.72
CA PHE A 4 -6.05 -9.55 3.37
C PHE A 4 -6.01 -11.01 2.91
N THR A 5 -7.18 -11.64 2.73
CA THR A 5 -7.24 -13.01 2.21
C THR A 5 -6.77 -13.07 0.76
N ARG A 6 -7.22 -12.13 -0.10
CA ARG A 6 -6.78 -12.04 -1.50
C ARG A 6 -5.25 -11.86 -1.60
N VAL A 7 -4.68 -10.99 -0.78
CA VAL A 7 -3.21 -10.78 -0.75
C VAL A 7 -2.49 -12.05 -0.31
N LEU A 8 -2.97 -12.72 0.73
CA LEU A 8 -2.34 -13.94 1.23
C LEU A 8 -2.33 -15.05 0.17
N GLU A 9 -3.48 -15.30 -0.47
CA GLU A 9 -3.60 -16.27 -1.55
C GLU A 9 -2.68 -15.92 -2.73
N ARG A 10 -2.65 -14.64 -3.12
CA ARG A 10 -1.76 -14.19 -4.19
C ARG A 10 -0.28 -14.31 -3.79
N ALA A 11 0.09 -13.97 -2.55
CA ALA A 11 1.45 -14.10 -2.04
C ALA A 11 1.93 -15.57 -2.07
N ARG A 12 1.06 -16.51 -1.70
CA ARG A 12 1.32 -17.95 -1.84
C ARG A 12 1.49 -18.36 -3.30
N LYS A 13 0.61 -17.88 -4.19
CA LYS A 13 0.66 -18.17 -5.64
C LYS A 13 1.94 -17.65 -6.30
N VAL A 14 2.33 -16.40 -6.01
CA VAL A 14 3.55 -15.81 -6.60
C VAL A 14 4.80 -16.27 -5.85
N GLY A 15 4.69 -16.69 -4.58
CA GLY A 15 5.78 -17.23 -3.77
C GLY A 15 6.54 -16.21 -2.93
N ALA A 16 6.02 -14.98 -2.78
CA ALA A 16 6.55 -13.95 -1.88
C ALA A 16 5.49 -12.87 -1.58
N PRO A 17 5.49 -12.26 -0.38
CA PRO A 17 4.65 -11.11 -0.04
C PRO A 17 5.19 -9.77 -0.59
N LEU A 18 5.74 -9.77 -1.81
CA LEU A 18 6.27 -8.56 -2.45
C LEU A 18 5.11 -7.65 -2.88
N CYS A 19 5.13 -6.40 -2.41
CA CYS A 19 4.19 -5.37 -2.83
C CYS A 19 4.90 -4.33 -3.70
N LEU A 20 4.34 -4.00 -4.87
CA LEU A 20 4.85 -2.89 -5.68
C LEU A 20 4.42 -1.56 -5.04
N GLY A 21 5.38 -0.78 -4.56
CA GLY A 21 5.13 0.62 -4.21
C GLY A 21 5.09 1.48 -5.48
N LEU A 22 3.90 1.96 -5.85
CA LEU A 22 3.70 2.70 -7.09
C LEU A 22 3.75 4.21 -6.81
N ASP A 23 4.98 4.74 -6.88
CA ASP A 23 5.34 6.11 -6.52
C ASP A 23 5.99 6.83 -7.72
N PRO A 24 5.24 7.14 -8.80
CA PRO A 24 5.81 7.62 -10.06
C PRO A 24 6.53 8.96 -9.89
N ARG A 25 7.86 8.97 -9.93
CA ARG A 25 8.68 10.18 -9.85
C ARG A 25 8.81 10.83 -11.22
N ASP A 26 8.81 12.16 -11.24
CA ASP A 26 8.96 12.97 -12.45
C ASP A 26 10.12 12.50 -13.35
N GLU A 27 11.30 12.27 -12.76
CA GLU A 27 12.49 11.82 -13.49
C GLU A 27 12.31 10.46 -14.19
N SER A 28 11.63 9.52 -13.52
CA SER A 28 11.43 8.16 -14.06
C SER A 28 10.30 8.16 -15.09
N VAL A 29 9.25 8.95 -14.85
CA VAL A 29 8.15 9.19 -15.80
C VAL A 29 8.67 9.84 -17.09
N ASP A 30 9.45 10.91 -16.97
CA ASP A 30 10.03 11.64 -18.12
C ASP A 30 11.06 10.80 -18.88
N ARG A 31 11.81 9.93 -18.20
CA ARG A 31 12.72 8.99 -18.84
C ARG A 31 11.95 7.96 -19.64
N PHE A 32 10.91 7.36 -19.06
CA PHE A 32 10.06 6.40 -19.75
C PHE A 32 9.38 7.02 -20.96
N SER A 33 8.89 8.27 -20.86
CA SER A 33 8.20 8.95 -21.95
C SER A 33 9.06 9.22 -23.20
N ARG A 34 10.38 9.02 -23.11
CA ARG A 34 11.33 9.17 -24.23
C ARG A 34 11.70 7.84 -24.88
N THR A 35 11.16 6.73 -24.39
CA THR A 35 11.43 5.39 -24.92
C THR A 35 10.45 5.01 -26.02
N GLY A 36 10.83 4.07 -26.90
CA GLY A 36 9.90 3.50 -27.88
C GLY A 36 8.74 2.71 -27.24
N LEU A 37 8.94 2.19 -26.02
CA LEU A 37 7.89 1.51 -25.26
C LEU A 37 6.73 2.46 -24.93
N TYR A 38 7.02 3.74 -24.65
CA TYR A 38 5.98 4.72 -24.37
C TYR A 38 4.98 4.85 -25.52
N THR A 39 5.47 4.93 -26.76
CA THR A 39 4.61 4.99 -27.96
C THR A 39 3.78 3.71 -28.12
N VAL A 40 4.38 2.54 -27.88
CA VAL A 40 3.66 1.25 -27.93
C VAL A 40 2.52 1.20 -26.89
N PHE A 41 2.78 1.67 -25.67
CA PHE A 41 1.77 1.75 -24.62
C PHE A 41 0.69 2.79 -24.96
N HIS A 42 1.07 3.96 -25.49
CA HIS A 42 0.13 4.98 -25.92
C HIS A 42 -0.82 4.46 -26.99
N ASP A 43 -0.30 3.87 -28.06
CA ASP A 43 -1.11 3.31 -29.14
C ASP A 43 -2.09 2.24 -28.59
N ARG A 44 -1.64 1.40 -27.68
CA ARG A 44 -2.49 0.36 -27.07
C ARG A 44 -3.62 0.97 -26.25
N TYR A 45 -3.31 1.90 -25.35
CA TYR A 45 -4.28 2.45 -24.39
C TYR A 45 -5.20 3.53 -25.01
N VAL A 46 -4.77 4.18 -26.10
CA VAL A 46 -5.59 5.17 -26.82
C VAL A 46 -6.43 4.53 -27.92
N ASN A 47 -5.87 3.60 -28.71
CA ASN A 47 -6.63 2.98 -29.81
C ASN A 47 -7.63 1.91 -29.32
N ALA A 48 -7.38 1.25 -28.19
CA ALA A 48 -8.30 0.25 -27.64
C ALA A 48 -9.57 0.86 -27.03
N ASN A 49 -9.55 2.14 -26.66
CA ASN A 49 -10.68 2.85 -26.05
C ASN A 49 -10.75 4.29 -26.60
N PRO A 50 -11.46 4.55 -27.73
CA PRO A 50 -11.74 5.92 -28.15
C PRO A 50 -12.47 6.61 -27.01
N THR A 51 -11.82 7.62 -26.43
CA THR A 51 -12.18 8.20 -25.13
C THR A 51 -13.62 8.71 -25.07
N GLU A 52 -14.42 8.20 -24.13
CA GLU A 52 -15.56 8.92 -23.57
C GLU A 52 -15.05 9.85 -22.44
N GLY A 53 -15.36 11.15 -22.49
CA GLY A 53 -15.09 12.14 -21.42
C GLY A 53 -13.85 13.03 -21.59
N PHE A 54 -13.47 13.75 -20.52
CA PHE A 54 -12.39 14.76 -20.48
C PHE A 54 -10.98 14.16 -20.32
N ARG A 55 -10.67 13.04 -20.98
CA ARG A 55 -9.33 12.43 -20.92
C ARG A 55 -8.44 13.01 -22.01
N SER A 56 -7.29 13.58 -21.65
CA SER A 56 -6.31 14.03 -22.65
C SER A 56 -5.74 12.81 -23.38
N THR A 57 -5.69 12.86 -24.72
CA THR A 57 -5.01 11.87 -25.55
C THR A 57 -3.62 12.36 -25.98
N GLU A 58 -3.26 13.59 -25.61
CA GLU A 58 -2.00 14.19 -25.97
C GLU A 58 -0.84 13.42 -25.36
N LEU A 59 0.05 12.93 -26.24
CA LEU A 59 1.22 12.12 -25.88
C LEU A 59 2.12 12.82 -24.84
N GLY A 60 2.17 14.15 -24.83
CA GLY A 60 2.98 14.94 -23.92
C GLY A 60 2.32 15.31 -22.58
N SER A 61 1.02 15.07 -22.43
CA SER A 61 0.29 15.46 -21.21
C SER A 61 0.80 14.71 -19.98
N ILE A 62 0.77 15.37 -18.82
CA ILE A 62 1.21 14.75 -17.57
C ILE A 62 0.30 13.58 -17.19
N TYR A 63 -1.01 13.69 -17.45
CA TYR A 63 -1.96 12.59 -17.33
C TYR A 63 -1.49 11.34 -18.09
N MET A 64 -1.16 11.48 -19.37
CA MET A 64 -0.77 10.34 -20.22
C MET A 64 0.55 9.75 -19.77
N LYS A 65 1.54 10.59 -19.46
CA LYS A 65 2.84 10.17 -18.95
C LYS A 65 2.72 9.33 -17.67
N LEU A 66 1.96 9.82 -16.68
CA LEU A 66 1.74 9.10 -15.42
C LEU A 66 1.01 7.77 -15.63
N LYS A 67 -0.09 7.79 -16.39
CA LYS A 67 -0.91 6.61 -16.68
C LYS A 67 -0.10 5.51 -17.35
N LEU A 68 0.58 5.83 -18.46
CA LEU A 68 1.31 4.83 -19.24
C LEU A 68 2.54 4.31 -18.50
N TYR A 69 3.23 5.16 -17.73
CA TYR A 69 4.33 4.71 -16.90
C TYR A 69 3.86 3.73 -15.81
N CYS A 70 2.77 4.04 -15.13
CA CYS A 70 2.18 3.12 -14.15
C CYS A 70 1.70 1.82 -14.80
N ALA A 71 1.04 1.90 -15.96
CA ALA A 71 0.62 0.71 -16.72
C ALA A 71 1.82 -0.18 -17.07
N PHE A 72 2.91 0.41 -17.56
CA PHE A 72 4.15 -0.32 -17.84
C PHE A 72 4.71 -1.02 -16.61
N LEU A 73 4.78 -0.34 -15.45
CA LEU A 73 5.24 -0.95 -14.20
C LEU A 73 4.33 -2.10 -13.75
N LEU A 74 3.02 -1.93 -13.85
CA LEU A 74 2.03 -2.94 -13.49
C LEU A 74 2.16 -4.19 -14.36
N GLU A 75 2.13 -4.04 -15.68
CA GLU A 75 2.26 -5.14 -16.62
C GLU A 75 3.59 -5.88 -16.45
N SER A 76 4.69 -5.15 -16.25
CA SER A 76 6.03 -5.72 -16.16
C SER A 76 6.29 -6.47 -14.84
N THR A 77 5.53 -6.20 -13.78
CA THR A 77 5.80 -6.75 -12.44
C THR A 77 4.71 -7.67 -11.90
N ALA A 78 3.58 -7.79 -12.60
CA ALA A 78 2.37 -8.50 -12.13
C ALA A 78 2.63 -9.95 -11.66
N GLU A 79 3.55 -10.68 -12.30
CA GLU A 79 3.89 -12.07 -11.98
C GLU A 79 4.72 -12.23 -10.68
N HIS A 80 5.27 -11.13 -10.18
CA HIS A 80 6.17 -11.14 -9.03
C HIS A 80 5.53 -10.59 -7.75
N ILE A 81 4.39 -9.91 -7.85
CA ILE A 81 3.81 -9.12 -6.75
C ILE A 81 2.48 -9.69 -6.22
N CYS A 82 2.27 -9.58 -4.91
CA CYS A 82 1.04 -9.98 -4.24
C CYS A 82 0.01 -8.85 -4.15
N CYS A 83 0.44 -7.59 -4.26
CA CYS A 83 -0.42 -6.41 -4.29
C CYS A 83 0.33 -5.18 -4.80
N VAL A 84 -0.42 -4.12 -5.08
CA VAL A 84 0.11 -2.80 -5.47
C VAL A 84 -0.28 -1.78 -4.41
N LYS A 85 0.61 -0.82 -4.16
CA LYS A 85 0.38 0.27 -3.20
C LYS A 85 0.67 1.64 -3.83
N PRO A 86 -0.27 2.23 -4.59
CA PRO A 86 -0.15 3.60 -5.09
C PRO A 86 -0.09 4.60 -3.94
N ASN A 87 0.83 5.55 -3.98
CA ASN A 87 0.92 6.62 -2.98
C ASN A 87 0.30 7.91 -3.50
N LEU A 88 -0.75 8.36 -2.83
CA LEU A 88 -1.58 9.48 -3.24
C LEU A 88 -0.80 10.77 -3.47
N ALA A 89 0.28 11.01 -2.71
CA ALA A 89 1.08 12.23 -2.80
C ALA A 89 1.72 12.43 -4.17
N PHE A 90 2.16 11.36 -4.84
CA PHE A 90 2.80 11.43 -6.15
C PHE A 90 1.82 11.80 -7.26
N PHE A 91 0.52 11.61 -7.05
CA PHE A 91 -0.51 11.97 -8.01
C PHE A 91 -1.07 13.36 -7.74
N ILE A 92 -1.35 13.71 -6.48
CA ILE A 92 -1.89 15.04 -6.12
C ILE A 92 -0.93 16.18 -6.50
N ALA A 93 0.39 15.92 -6.50
CA ALA A 93 1.39 16.90 -6.91
C ALA A 93 1.17 17.45 -8.33
N HIS A 94 0.46 16.71 -9.20
CA HIS A 94 0.14 17.12 -10.57
C HIS A 94 -1.30 17.64 -10.75
N GLY A 95 -1.98 17.97 -9.65
CA GLY A 95 -3.33 18.53 -9.68
C GLY A 95 -4.37 17.58 -10.28
N ALA A 96 -5.32 18.14 -11.04
CA ALA A 96 -6.44 17.38 -11.60
C ALA A 96 -6.00 16.25 -12.55
N GLU A 97 -4.98 16.49 -13.37
CA GLU A 97 -4.45 15.48 -14.30
C GLU A 97 -3.83 14.29 -13.56
N GLY A 98 -3.13 14.54 -12.46
CA GLY A 98 -2.58 13.47 -11.63
C GLY A 98 -3.65 12.63 -10.94
N ILE A 99 -4.72 13.27 -10.42
CA ILE A 99 -5.87 12.56 -9.87
C ILE A 99 -6.57 11.72 -10.93
N GLN A 100 -6.79 12.26 -12.14
CA GLN A 100 -7.38 11.51 -13.23
C GLN A 100 -6.50 10.32 -13.65
N ALA A 101 -5.17 10.48 -13.66
CA ALA A 101 -4.25 9.38 -13.90
C ALA A 101 -4.36 8.30 -12.81
N LEU A 102 -4.46 8.68 -11.54
CA LEU A 102 -4.64 7.73 -10.43
C LEU A 102 -5.95 6.93 -10.58
N MET A 103 -7.05 7.59 -10.96
CA MET A 103 -8.33 6.91 -11.20
C MET A 103 -8.20 5.80 -12.26
N ASP A 104 -7.58 6.12 -13.39
CA ASP A 104 -7.36 5.17 -14.48
C ASP A 104 -6.35 4.07 -14.10
N VAL A 105 -5.32 4.40 -13.30
CA VAL A 105 -4.36 3.41 -12.79
C VAL A 105 -5.05 2.42 -11.84
N CYS A 106 -5.94 2.89 -10.96
CA CYS A 106 -6.74 2.03 -10.10
C CYS A 106 -7.70 1.14 -10.90
N GLU A 107 -8.23 1.63 -12.03
CA GLU A 107 -9.02 0.82 -12.97
C GLU A 107 -8.16 -0.30 -13.58
N ILE A 108 -6.97 0.01 -14.08
CA ILE A 108 -6.03 -0.99 -14.62
C ILE A 108 -5.68 -2.06 -13.56
N ILE A 109 -5.36 -1.65 -12.32
CA ILE A 109 -5.03 -2.58 -11.23
C ILE A 109 -6.17 -3.56 -10.96
N ARG A 110 -7.42 -3.07 -11.02
CA ARG A 110 -8.63 -3.87 -10.81
C ARG A 110 -8.86 -4.86 -11.94
N ASP A 111 -8.69 -4.43 -13.19
CA ASP A 111 -8.84 -5.30 -14.38
C ASP A 111 -7.82 -6.43 -14.38
N MET A 112 -6.64 -6.20 -13.80
CA MET A 112 -5.60 -7.22 -13.59
C MET A 112 -5.86 -8.14 -12.38
N ASP A 113 -6.94 -7.92 -11.63
CA ASP A 113 -7.28 -8.62 -10.38
C ASP A 113 -6.11 -8.67 -9.38
N ILE A 114 -5.44 -7.53 -9.20
CA ILE A 114 -4.37 -7.36 -8.22
C ILE A 114 -4.90 -6.57 -7.03
N PRO A 115 -4.73 -7.05 -5.77
CA PRO A 115 -5.16 -6.30 -4.60
C PRO A 115 -4.47 -4.92 -4.51
N CYS A 116 -5.23 -3.88 -4.19
CA CYS A 116 -4.77 -2.49 -4.18
C CYS A 116 -4.87 -1.83 -2.80
N ILE A 117 -3.75 -1.30 -2.30
CA ILE A 117 -3.70 -0.47 -1.09
C ILE A 117 -3.44 0.98 -1.50
N LEU A 118 -4.40 1.89 -1.31
CA LEU A 118 -4.09 3.30 -1.45
C LEU A 118 -3.31 3.80 -0.23
N ASP A 119 -2.06 4.19 -0.44
CA ASP A 119 -1.25 4.80 0.62
C ASP A 119 -1.51 6.31 0.69
N ALA A 120 -2.47 6.68 1.54
CA ALA A 120 -2.96 8.05 1.68
C ALA A 120 -2.68 8.66 3.08
N LYS A 121 -2.49 7.83 4.11
CA LYS A 121 -2.18 8.25 5.50
C LYS A 121 -3.16 9.29 6.07
N LEU A 122 -4.42 9.18 5.66
CA LEU A 122 -5.44 10.19 5.98
C LEU A 122 -5.89 10.07 7.43
N GLY A 123 -6.13 11.21 8.06
CA GLY A 123 -6.67 11.31 9.40
C GLY A 123 -7.27 12.69 9.61
N ASP A 124 -8.57 12.73 9.83
CA ASP A 124 -9.39 13.93 10.03
C ASP A 124 -10.57 13.58 10.93
N ILE A 125 -11.33 14.57 11.39
CA ILE A 125 -12.43 14.36 12.35
C ILE A 125 -13.80 14.30 11.66
N GLY A 126 -14.71 13.54 12.27
CA GLY A 126 -16.14 13.57 11.96
C GLY A 126 -16.47 13.34 10.48
N SER A 127 -17.36 14.17 9.94
CA SER A 127 -17.88 14.03 8.58
C SER A 127 -16.84 14.28 7.48
N THR A 128 -15.69 14.88 7.78
CA THR A 128 -14.62 15.05 6.77
C THR A 128 -14.08 13.71 6.29
N MET A 129 -13.97 12.73 7.19
CA MET A 129 -13.53 11.37 6.84
C MET A 129 -14.44 10.65 5.87
N GLU A 130 -15.74 11.01 5.81
CA GLU A 130 -16.69 10.44 4.84
C GLU A 130 -16.32 10.81 3.40
N TYR A 131 -15.78 12.01 3.16
CA TYR A 131 -15.33 12.43 1.83
C TYR A 131 -14.08 11.68 1.37
N TYR A 132 -13.16 11.40 2.30
CA TYR A 132 -12.01 10.54 2.02
C TYR A 132 -12.43 9.10 1.75
N LYS A 133 -13.35 8.53 2.55
CA LYS A 133 -13.92 7.20 2.33
C LYS A 133 -14.54 7.09 0.94
N LYS A 134 -15.37 8.07 0.56
CA LYS A 134 -15.97 8.15 -0.77
C LYS A 134 -14.93 8.16 -1.89
N PHE A 135 -13.91 9.00 -1.78
CA PHE A 135 -12.85 9.06 -2.79
C PHE A 135 -12.11 7.71 -2.93
N ILE A 136 -11.80 7.06 -1.81
CA ILE A 136 -11.00 5.83 -1.79
C ILE A 136 -11.80 4.62 -2.28
N PHE A 137 -12.99 4.39 -1.71
CA PHE A 137 -13.71 3.13 -1.90
C PHE A 137 -14.81 3.22 -2.97
N GLU A 138 -15.35 4.40 -3.28
CA GLU A 138 -16.37 4.55 -4.33
C GLU A 138 -15.78 5.04 -5.66
N ILE A 139 -14.89 6.03 -5.62
CA ILE A 139 -14.29 6.63 -6.84
C ILE A 139 -13.10 5.79 -7.32
N LEU A 140 -12.06 5.65 -6.50
CA LEU A 140 -10.89 4.84 -6.85
C LEU A 140 -11.20 3.34 -6.75
N LYS A 141 -12.14 2.98 -5.87
CA LYS A 141 -12.49 1.60 -5.55
C LYS A 141 -11.24 0.79 -5.19
N ALA A 142 -10.38 1.36 -4.35
CA ALA A 142 -9.26 0.62 -3.77
C ALA A 142 -9.80 -0.45 -2.80
N ASP A 143 -9.05 -1.54 -2.61
CA ASP A 143 -9.47 -2.62 -1.71
C ASP A 143 -9.15 -2.29 -0.25
N CYS A 144 -8.12 -1.47 -0.01
CA CYS A 144 -7.63 -1.07 1.30
C CYS A 144 -6.96 0.30 1.22
N CYS A 145 -6.80 0.98 2.37
CA CYS A 145 -5.99 2.20 2.44
C CYS A 145 -5.22 2.34 3.75
N THR A 146 -4.20 3.20 3.75
CA THR A 146 -3.50 3.60 4.98
C THR A 146 -4.20 4.78 5.66
N VAL A 147 -4.38 4.69 6.98
CA VAL A 147 -5.01 5.72 7.82
C VAL A 147 -4.14 6.10 9.01
N ASN A 148 -4.23 7.35 9.44
CA ASN A 148 -3.53 7.89 10.60
C ASN A 148 -4.53 8.17 11.72
N THR A 149 -4.43 7.41 12.81
CA THR A 149 -5.35 7.48 13.95
C THR A 149 -4.82 8.34 15.10
N MET A 150 -3.85 9.23 14.86
CA MET A 150 -3.34 10.12 15.91
C MET A 150 -4.48 10.94 16.55
N LEU A 151 -5.47 11.36 15.76
CA LEU A 151 -6.61 12.14 16.25
C LEU A 151 -7.60 11.31 17.11
N GLY A 152 -7.55 9.98 17.06
CA GLY A 152 -8.47 9.08 17.77
C GLY A 152 -8.87 7.86 16.95
N THR A 153 -9.46 6.86 17.62
CA THR A 153 -9.99 5.63 16.98
C THR A 153 -11.36 5.85 16.33
N ASP A 154 -12.03 6.96 16.60
CA ASP A 154 -13.23 7.40 15.91
C ASP A 154 -12.97 7.68 14.41
N VAL A 155 -11.78 8.20 14.08
CA VAL A 155 -11.30 8.31 12.68
C VAL A 155 -11.30 6.96 11.97
N LEU A 156 -10.82 5.91 12.66
CA LEU A 156 -10.81 4.55 12.14
C LEU A 156 -12.22 4.03 11.92
N LYS A 157 -13.12 4.26 12.88
CA LYS A 157 -14.51 3.80 12.80
C LYS A 157 -15.20 4.33 11.54
N VAL A 158 -15.08 5.64 11.28
CA VAL A 158 -15.70 6.27 10.09
C VAL A 158 -15.19 5.66 8.79
N MET A 159 -13.88 5.37 8.70
CA MET A 159 -13.28 4.76 7.50
C MET A 159 -13.62 3.29 7.34
N ALA A 160 -13.79 2.55 8.44
CA ALA A 160 -14.01 1.12 8.42
C ALA A 160 -15.48 0.75 8.10
N THR A 161 -16.43 1.64 8.40
CA THR A 161 -17.85 1.34 8.31
C THR A 161 -18.58 1.97 7.11
N ASP A 162 -19.60 1.30 6.61
CA ASP A 162 -20.57 1.86 5.66
C ASP A 162 -21.57 2.83 6.33
N CYS A 163 -22.56 3.29 5.56
CA CYS A 163 -23.61 4.19 6.04
C CYS A 163 -24.55 3.55 7.08
N GLN A 164 -24.54 2.22 7.23
CA GLN A 164 -25.31 1.48 8.24
C GLN A 164 -24.47 1.17 9.49
N GLY A 165 -23.21 1.60 9.52
CA GLY A 165 -22.28 1.32 10.60
C GLY A 165 -21.69 -0.10 10.57
N GLN A 166 -21.86 -0.83 9.47
CA GLN A 166 -21.27 -2.16 9.31
C GLN A 166 -19.81 -2.03 8.87
N PHE A 167 -18.91 -2.77 9.52
CA PHE A 167 -17.50 -2.79 9.18
C PHE A 167 -17.31 -3.56 7.87
N VAL A 168 -16.95 -2.86 6.80
CA VAL A 168 -16.86 -3.42 5.44
C VAL A 168 -15.54 -3.11 4.74
N HIS A 169 -14.75 -2.19 5.28
CA HIS A 169 -13.49 -1.74 4.67
C HIS A 169 -12.28 -2.23 5.45
N ASP A 170 -11.34 -2.84 4.73
CA ASP A 170 -10.04 -3.26 5.25
C ASP A 170 -9.08 -2.06 5.29
N LEU A 171 -8.32 -1.91 6.37
CA LEU A 171 -7.48 -0.72 6.59
C LEU A 171 -6.09 -1.08 7.14
N PHE A 172 -5.09 -0.25 6.82
CA PHE A 172 -3.79 -0.25 7.48
C PHE A 172 -3.62 0.99 8.35
N VAL A 173 -3.44 0.81 9.66
CA VAL A 173 -3.23 1.91 10.61
C VAL A 173 -1.75 2.20 10.77
N LEU A 174 -1.36 3.48 10.74
CA LEU A 174 0.02 3.87 11.06
C LEU A 174 0.34 3.60 12.54
N ALA A 175 1.24 2.65 12.81
CA ALA A 175 1.71 2.35 14.16
C ALA A 175 3.13 2.90 14.40
N ARG A 176 4.10 2.44 13.60
CA ARG A 176 5.52 2.78 13.79
C ARG A 176 6.20 3.01 12.43
N CYS A 177 6.38 4.27 12.02
CA CYS A 177 6.93 4.63 10.72
C CYS A 177 8.47 4.51 10.66
N SER A 178 9.02 4.30 9.46
CA SER A 178 10.46 4.08 9.23
C SER A 178 11.34 5.34 9.30
N ASN A 179 10.77 6.55 9.34
CA ASN A 179 11.54 7.79 9.37
C ASN A 179 12.29 7.98 10.71
N PRO A 180 13.49 8.58 10.74
CA PRO A 180 14.31 8.64 11.97
C PRO A 180 13.62 9.29 13.18
N SER A 181 12.87 10.37 12.97
CA SER A 181 12.18 11.12 14.03
C SER A 181 10.94 10.42 14.59
N SER A 182 10.52 9.29 14.01
CA SER A 182 9.27 8.63 14.40
C SER A 182 9.27 8.18 15.86
N MET A 183 10.43 7.94 16.48
CA MET A 183 10.58 7.61 17.90
C MET A 183 10.08 8.71 18.85
N GLN A 184 10.10 9.98 18.42
CA GLN A 184 9.77 11.11 19.29
C GLN A 184 8.34 11.04 19.83
N ILE A 185 7.41 10.57 19.01
CA ILE A 185 6.00 10.43 19.38
C ILE A 185 5.62 8.95 19.46
N GLN A 186 5.84 8.18 18.39
CA GLN A 186 5.32 6.81 18.31
C GLN A 186 6.05 5.87 19.28
N GLY A 187 7.31 6.15 19.61
CA GLY A 187 8.10 5.40 20.59
C GLY A 187 8.01 5.96 22.01
N ALA A 188 7.29 7.06 22.25
CA ALA A 188 7.13 7.62 23.59
C ALA A 188 6.37 6.63 24.49
N VAL A 189 6.83 6.47 25.72
CA VAL A 189 6.21 5.56 26.70
C VAL A 189 5.14 6.31 27.49
N LEU A 190 3.92 5.78 27.48
CA LEU A 190 2.78 6.30 28.21
C LEU A 190 2.85 5.94 29.70
N GLN A 191 1.97 6.53 30.53
CA GLN A 191 1.93 6.26 31.96
C GLN A 191 1.70 4.77 32.30
N ASN A 192 0.96 4.06 31.44
CA ASN A 192 0.71 2.62 31.54
C ASN A 192 1.89 1.74 31.08
N GLN A 193 3.07 2.34 30.84
CA GLN A 193 4.30 1.69 30.39
C GLN A 193 4.25 1.11 28.97
N LEU A 194 3.19 1.38 28.19
CA LEU A 194 3.14 1.02 26.78
C LEU A 194 3.70 2.14 25.90
N PRO A 195 4.49 1.83 24.87
CA PRO A 195 4.81 2.80 23.84
C PRO A 195 3.56 3.17 23.05
N VAL A 196 3.49 4.41 22.55
CA VAL A 196 2.35 4.94 21.79
C VAL A 196 1.92 4.03 20.64
N PHE A 197 2.86 3.43 19.91
CA PHE A 197 2.50 2.53 18.80
C PHE A 197 1.71 1.29 19.25
N LEU A 198 2.00 0.71 20.44
CA LEU A 198 1.21 -0.41 20.97
C LEU A 198 -0.15 0.06 21.48
N GLU A 199 -0.23 1.26 22.07
CA GLU A 199 -1.52 1.79 22.52
C GLU A 199 -2.46 2.06 21.33
N VAL A 200 -1.92 2.57 20.21
CA VAL A 200 -2.70 2.73 18.97
C VAL A 200 -3.25 1.39 18.49
N ILE A 201 -2.40 0.35 18.41
CA ILE A 201 -2.82 -1.00 18.00
C ILE A 201 -3.91 -1.52 18.93
N LYS A 202 -3.67 -1.46 20.23
CA LYS A 202 -4.63 -1.87 21.27
C LYS A 202 -5.98 -1.20 21.12
N GLY A 203 -6.01 0.11 20.88
CA GLY A 203 -7.26 0.84 20.66
C GLY A 203 -8.02 0.36 19.42
N CYS A 204 -7.32 0.10 18.33
CA CYS A 204 -7.92 -0.41 17.09
C CYS A 204 -8.46 -1.84 17.25
N GLU A 205 -7.69 -2.73 17.88
CA GLU A 205 -8.10 -4.12 18.16
C GLU A 205 -9.30 -4.15 19.12
N SER A 206 -9.31 -3.29 20.14
CA SER A 206 -10.41 -3.18 21.09
C SER A 206 -11.69 -2.72 20.39
N LEU A 207 -11.60 -1.72 19.50
CA LEU A 207 -12.74 -1.27 18.70
C LEU A 207 -13.35 -2.42 17.87
N TYR A 208 -12.52 -3.22 17.19
CA TYR A 208 -13.00 -4.34 16.38
C TYR A 208 -13.61 -5.45 17.25
N LYS A 209 -12.98 -5.76 18.38
CA LYS A 209 -13.46 -6.76 19.34
C LYS A 209 -14.80 -6.37 19.97
N GLU A 210 -14.92 -5.14 20.46
CA GLU A 210 -16.14 -4.62 21.10
C GLU A 210 -17.34 -4.60 20.15
N ASN A 211 -17.10 -4.41 18.85
CA ASN A 211 -18.12 -4.42 17.82
C ASN A 211 -18.32 -5.81 17.16
N ASN A 212 -17.67 -6.87 17.67
CA ASN A 212 -17.72 -8.24 17.14
C ASN A 212 -17.47 -8.32 15.62
N VAL A 213 -16.49 -7.54 15.13
CA VAL A 213 -16.22 -7.41 13.69
C VAL A 213 -15.61 -8.69 13.14
N THR A 214 -16.23 -9.26 12.11
CA THR A 214 -15.75 -10.45 11.40
C THR A 214 -15.66 -10.25 9.88
N THR A 215 -16.26 -9.18 9.38
CA THR A 215 -16.44 -8.87 7.95
C THR A 215 -15.31 -8.02 7.36
N ALA A 216 -14.55 -7.32 8.21
CA ALA A 216 -13.39 -6.52 7.85
C ALA A 216 -12.23 -6.81 8.79
N LYS A 217 -11.02 -6.41 8.39
CA LYS A 217 -9.79 -6.56 9.15
C LYS A 217 -8.99 -5.26 9.18
N ILE A 218 -8.13 -5.16 10.18
CA ILE A 218 -7.12 -4.13 10.29
C ILE A 218 -5.73 -4.74 10.25
N GLY A 219 -4.80 -4.01 9.63
CA GLY A 219 -3.38 -4.26 9.69
C GLY A 219 -2.64 -3.02 10.15
N TYR A 220 -1.32 -3.14 10.30
CA TYR A 220 -0.48 -2.07 10.85
C TYR A 220 0.69 -1.75 9.95
N VAL A 221 0.94 -0.46 9.74
CA VAL A 221 2.15 0.01 9.05
C VAL A 221 3.28 0.12 10.06
N VAL A 222 4.31 -0.71 9.87
CA VAL A 222 5.48 -0.79 10.73
C VAL A 222 6.75 -0.78 9.87
N GLY A 223 7.63 0.18 10.08
CA GLY A 223 8.85 0.33 9.28
C GLY A 223 9.80 -0.85 9.46
N ALA A 224 10.38 -1.33 8.37
CA ALA A 224 11.36 -2.42 8.38
C ALA A 224 12.61 -2.11 9.21
N THR A 225 12.92 -0.83 9.43
CA THR A 225 14.03 -0.38 10.28
C THR A 225 13.73 -0.48 11.79
N CYS A 226 12.49 -0.82 12.17
CA CYS A 226 12.01 -0.84 13.55
C CYS A 226 11.87 -2.27 14.08
N ILE A 227 12.95 -3.06 14.06
CA ILE A 227 12.96 -4.50 14.43
C ILE A 227 12.35 -4.75 15.81
N ASP A 228 12.71 -3.95 16.82
CA ASP A 228 12.16 -4.11 18.18
C ASP A 228 10.64 -3.92 18.21
N ALA A 229 10.12 -2.97 17.43
CA ALA A 229 8.67 -2.73 17.32
C ALA A 229 7.98 -3.87 16.57
N LEU A 230 8.58 -4.39 15.48
CA LEU A 230 8.06 -5.55 14.76
C LEU A 230 7.91 -6.75 15.69
N GLY A 231 8.95 -7.08 16.46
CA GLY A 231 8.94 -8.18 17.41
C GLY A 231 7.94 -7.98 18.55
N ALA A 232 7.86 -6.76 19.12
CA ALA A 232 6.89 -6.45 20.17
C ALA A 232 5.44 -6.58 19.67
N ILE A 233 5.15 -6.06 18.47
CA ILE A 233 3.82 -6.15 17.85
C ILE A 233 3.47 -7.60 17.55
N ARG A 234 4.37 -8.37 16.93
CA ARG A 234 4.10 -9.77 16.61
C ARG A 234 3.89 -10.61 17.87
N LYS A 235 4.59 -10.33 18.96
CA LYS A 235 4.41 -11.02 20.24
C LYS A 235 3.02 -10.76 20.84
N GLU A 236 2.58 -9.50 20.85
CA GLU A 236 1.30 -9.11 21.46
C GLU A 236 0.09 -9.42 20.57
N TYR A 237 0.26 -9.28 19.25
CA TYR A 237 -0.78 -9.44 18.22
C TYR A 237 -0.33 -10.47 17.17
N PRO A 238 -0.32 -11.78 17.51
CA PRO A 238 0.30 -12.83 16.71
C PRO A 238 -0.32 -13.03 15.33
N ASP A 239 -1.56 -12.62 15.13
CA ASP A 239 -2.31 -12.79 13.87
C ASP A 239 -2.45 -11.50 13.06
N CYS A 240 -1.92 -10.37 13.54
CA CYS A 240 -2.04 -9.10 12.81
C CYS A 240 -1.25 -9.14 11.50
N VAL A 241 -1.72 -8.38 10.50
CA VAL A 241 -0.99 -8.22 9.24
C VAL A 241 -0.20 -6.93 9.27
N ILE A 242 1.09 -7.02 8.97
CA ILE A 242 2.02 -5.90 8.98
C ILE A 242 2.34 -5.48 7.54
N LEU A 243 2.06 -4.22 7.19
CA LEU A 243 2.60 -3.56 6.01
C LEU A 243 3.98 -3.00 6.37
N MET A 244 5.03 -3.55 5.79
CA MET A 244 6.42 -3.34 6.24
C MET A 244 7.26 -2.52 5.24
N PRO A 245 7.01 -1.20 5.10
CA PRO A 245 7.81 -0.36 4.20
C PRO A 245 9.21 -0.12 4.77
N GLY A 246 10.17 0.21 3.89
CA GLY A 246 11.53 0.60 4.28
C GLY A 246 12.64 -0.40 3.93
N ILE A 247 12.30 -1.45 3.18
CA ILE A 247 13.28 -2.33 2.53
C ILE A 247 13.85 -1.66 1.27
N GLY A 248 15.13 -1.88 0.96
CA GLY A 248 15.84 -1.30 -0.18
C GLY A 248 16.45 0.05 0.15
N ALA A 249 15.93 1.13 -0.45
CA ALA A 249 16.56 2.45 -0.40
C ALA A 249 16.60 3.14 1.00
N GLN A 250 16.00 2.54 2.04
CA GLN A 250 16.11 2.99 3.43
C GLN A 250 17.03 2.09 4.28
N GLY A 251 17.67 1.09 3.67
CA GLY A 251 18.70 0.27 4.31
C GLY A 251 18.18 -0.69 5.39
N GLY A 252 16.89 -1.02 5.41
CA GLY A 252 16.35 -1.99 6.35
C GLY A 252 16.98 -3.37 6.16
N ASP A 253 17.37 -4.01 7.27
CA ASP A 253 17.79 -5.41 7.28
C ASP A 253 16.58 -6.30 6.97
N LEU A 254 16.49 -6.77 5.72
CA LEU A 254 15.37 -7.58 5.25
C LEU A 254 15.21 -8.87 6.07
N ARG A 255 16.30 -9.55 6.40
CA ARG A 255 16.24 -10.81 7.13
C ARG A 255 15.80 -10.58 8.57
N GLY A 256 16.48 -9.70 9.30
CA GLY A 256 16.13 -9.39 10.69
C GLY A 256 14.71 -8.82 10.83
N ALA A 257 14.27 -7.97 9.89
CA ALA A 257 12.91 -7.44 9.88
C ALA A 257 11.86 -8.52 9.64
N LEU A 258 12.07 -9.43 8.67
CA LEU A 258 11.16 -10.54 8.43
C LEU A 258 11.12 -11.52 9.61
N GLU A 259 12.27 -11.90 10.16
CA GLU A 259 12.35 -12.80 11.33
C GLU A 259 11.56 -12.24 12.54
N ALA A 260 11.61 -10.92 12.76
CA ALA A 260 10.85 -10.27 13.83
C ALA A 260 9.35 -10.12 13.52
N ALA A 261 8.98 -10.03 12.24
CA ALA A 261 7.63 -9.64 11.81
C ALA A 261 6.74 -10.81 11.38
N LEU A 262 7.29 -11.94 10.93
CA LEU A 262 6.51 -13.08 10.47
C LEU A 262 5.77 -13.77 11.62
N ASN A 263 4.57 -14.27 11.33
CA ASN A 263 3.85 -15.12 12.29
C ASN A 263 4.42 -16.54 12.32
N LYS A 264 3.84 -17.40 13.18
CA LYS A 264 4.25 -18.80 13.34
C LYS A 264 4.19 -19.63 12.03
N ASP A 265 3.35 -19.20 11.08
CA ASP A 265 3.14 -19.88 9.80
C ASP A 265 4.04 -19.32 8.70
N GLY A 266 4.93 -18.36 9.02
CA GLY A 266 5.78 -17.68 8.02
C GLY A 266 5.03 -16.66 7.17
N GLU A 267 3.91 -16.13 7.68
CA GLU A 267 2.99 -15.23 6.97
C GLU A 267 2.73 -13.94 7.77
N GLY A 268 1.72 -13.15 7.36
CA GLY A 268 1.28 -11.96 8.11
C GLY A 268 2.09 -10.70 7.85
N VAL A 269 2.89 -10.66 6.79
CA VAL A 269 3.68 -9.49 6.38
C VAL A 269 3.45 -9.21 4.90
N ILE A 270 3.41 -7.93 4.54
CA ILE A 270 3.45 -7.42 3.16
C ILE A 270 4.68 -6.51 3.07
N VAL A 271 5.50 -6.63 2.02
CA VAL A 271 6.76 -5.90 1.87
C VAL A 271 6.70 -4.93 0.68
N PRO A 272 6.34 -3.65 0.88
CA PRO A 272 6.36 -2.65 -0.18
C PRO A 272 7.79 -2.30 -0.60
N ILE A 273 8.07 -2.43 -1.90
CA ILE A 273 9.30 -1.97 -2.52
C ILE A 273 8.94 -1.06 -3.70
N SER A 274 9.46 0.16 -3.65
CA SER A 274 9.14 1.24 -4.60
C SER A 274 10.36 1.55 -5.47
N ARG A 275 11.19 2.52 -5.07
CA ARG A 275 12.40 2.99 -5.78
C ARG A 275 13.27 1.89 -6.39
N ALA A 276 13.53 0.83 -5.63
CA ALA A 276 14.41 -0.25 -6.07
C ALA A 276 13.82 -1.13 -7.18
N ILE A 277 12.57 -0.91 -7.57
CA ILE A 277 11.89 -1.53 -8.72
C ILE A 277 11.56 -0.46 -9.76
N ILE A 278 10.88 0.62 -9.34
CA ILE A 278 10.36 1.60 -10.31
C ILE A 278 11.46 2.44 -10.94
N ASP A 279 12.57 2.72 -10.25
CA ASP A 279 13.64 3.55 -10.82
C ASP A 279 14.67 2.70 -11.61
N ASP A 280 14.47 1.38 -11.67
CA ASP A 280 15.31 0.45 -12.43
C ASP A 280 15.02 0.52 -13.94
N GLN A 281 16.04 0.27 -14.76
CA GLN A 281 15.87 0.22 -16.22
C GLN A 281 15.06 -0.99 -16.67
N ASN A 282 15.04 -2.06 -15.86
CA ASN A 282 14.26 -3.27 -16.09
C ASN A 282 13.43 -3.61 -14.83
N PRO A 283 12.25 -2.98 -14.65
CA PRO A 283 11.40 -3.21 -13.49
C PRO A 283 10.99 -4.67 -13.28
N ALA A 284 10.83 -5.45 -14.35
CA ALA A 284 10.52 -6.88 -14.26
C ALA A 284 11.64 -7.65 -13.54
N GLN A 285 12.89 -7.48 -14.01
CA GLN A 285 14.05 -8.11 -13.41
C GLN A 285 14.28 -7.64 -11.97
N ALA A 286 14.07 -6.36 -11.69
CA ALA A 286 14.17 -5.83 -10.32
C ALA A 286 13.10 -6.44 -9.40
N ALA A 287 11.86 -6.59 -9.85
CA ALA A 287 10.79 -7.23 -9.09
C ALA A 287 11.08 -8.72 -8.84
N GLU A 288 11.58 -9.45 -9.84
CA GLU A 288 12.01 -10.84 -9.69
C GLU A 288 13.15 -10.99 -8.66
N TYR A 289 14.15 -10.10 -8.72
CA TYR A 289 15.25 -10.07 -7.77
C TYR A 289 14.73 -9.91 -6.34
N TRP A 290 13.89 -8.90 -6.08
CA TRP A 290 13.37 -8.64 -4.74
C TRP A 290 12.43 -9.74 -4.23
N LYS A 291 11.61 -10.31 -5.11
CA LYS A 291 10.81 -11.50 -4.80
C LYS A 291 11.71 -12.64 -4.33
N THR A 292 12.83 -12.87 -5.01
CA THR A 292 13.79 -13.92 -4.65
C THR A 292 14.46 -13.64 -3.31
N GLN A 293 14.88 -12.39 -3.05
CA GLN A 293 15.47 -12.00 -1.76
C GLN A 293 14.51 -12.19 -0.59
N ILE A 294 13.24 -11.78 -0.76
CA ILE A 294 12.19 -11.97 0.25
C ILE A 294 11.96 -13.46 0.47
N LYS A 295 11.77 -14.24 -0.60
CA LYS A 295 11.52 -15.69 -0.51
C LYS A 295 12.65 -16.43 0.21
N ALA A 296 13.90 -16.04 0.00
CA ALA A 296 15.06 -16.63 0.67
C ALA A 296 15.11 -16.38 2.19
N CYS A 297 14.30 -15.44 2.69
CA CYS A 297 14.16 -15.15 4.12
C CYS A 297 12.90 -15.76 4.74
N LEU A 298 12.00 -16.33 3.94
CA LEU A 298 10.82 -17.03 4.45
C LEU A 298 11.21 -18.43 4.96
N PRO A 299 10.53 -18.95 6.00
CA PRO A 299 10.71 -20.34 6.42
C PRO A 299 10.51 -21.28 5.24
N GLN A 300 11.38 -22.28 5.11
CA GLN A 300 11.18 -23.33 4.11
C GLN A 300 10.07 -24.26 4.61
N SER A 301 9.00 -24.37 3.83
CA SER A 301 7.90 -25.33 4.00
C SER A 301 8.37 -26.77 3.85
#